data_AF-A0A7Y5UZ97-F1
#
_entry.id   AF-A0A7Y5UZ97-F1
#
_cell.length_a   1.000
_cell.length_b   1.000
_cell.length_c   1.000
_cell.angle_alpha   90.00
_cell.angle_beta   90.00
_cell.angle_gamma   90.00
#
_symmetry.space_group_name_H-M   'P 1'
#
loop_
_entity.id
_entity.type
_entity.pdbx_description
1 polymer ?
#
loop_
_entity_poly.entity_id
_entity_poly.type
_entity_poly.pdbx_seq_one_letter_code
_entity_poly.pdbx_strand_id
1 'polypeptide(L)'
;MRYWGPIRALGGWAAIMGIIGFLFPSLRESITDETARNGVLLQAVPFVAFFIAFLLLYALLIVLVARTYNGRIPNRAHNPILSVLIAGILLGVVLLFQPLHIVGYRYGFLLLLVSTFGFILWSHVVPKSARLDMNLPKIAVLQHVAGLIAGAAILIVLTTSAISANTPVEPYGVRQRVWDRYDDARKAEIRDLATSDFNNVEIPFLILLNLFPAVLIYFAVREASGAFVGNPGRIGGGMTSARESA
;
A
#
# COMPACT_ATOMS: atom_id res chain seq x y z
N MET A 1 -11.81 16.95 -23.96
CA MET A 1 -11.56 15.82 -23.02
C MET A 1 -10.44 14.90 -23.58
N ARG A 2 -9.18 15.33 -23.56
CA ARG A 2 -8.06 14.71 -24.33
C ARG A 2 -7.53 13.35 -23.82
N TYR A 3 -7.96 12.90 -22.64
CA TYR A 3 -7.38 11.71 -21.96
C TYR A 3 -8.33 10.51 -21.87
N TRP A 4 -9.51 10.59 -22.49
CA TRP A 4 -10.48 9.50 -22.48
C TRP A 4 -10.02 8.29 -23.31
N GLY A 5 -9.27 8.54 -24.38
CA GLY A 5 -8.72 7.49 -25.25
C GLY A 5 -7.78 6.53 -24.52
N PRO A 6 -6.69 7.02 -23.89
CA PRO A 6 -5.73 6.16 -23.17
C PRO A 6 -6.37 5.35 -22.03
N ILE A 7 -7.30 5.95 -21.28
CA ILE A 7 -8.00 5.28 -20.17
C ILE A 7 -8.82 4.09 -20.68
N ARG A 8 -9.61 4.30 -21.75
CA ARG A 8 -10.41 3.23 -22.36
C ARG A 8 -9.53 2.16 -23.00
N ALA A 9 -8.41 2.55 -23.60
CA ALA A 9 -7.47 1.60 -24.19
C ALA A 9 -6.85 0.70 -23.10
N LEU A 10 -6.28 1.29 -22.05
CA LEU A 10 -5.65 0.52 -20.96
C LEU A 10 -6.66 -0.37 -20.24
N GLY A 11 -7.81 0.18 -19.84
CA GLY A 11 -8.87 -0.58 -19.18
C GLY A 11 -9.48 -1.66 -20.07
N GLY A 12 -9.68 -1.37 -21.36
CA GLY A 12 -10.19 -2.33 -22.33
C GLY A 12 -9.24 -3.51 -22.55
N TRP A 13 -7.94 -3.24 -22.74
CA TRP A 13 -6.94 -4.30 -22.87
C TRP A 13 -6.78 -5.12 -21.59
N ALA A 14 -6.81 -4.48 -20.42
CA ALA A 14 -6.79 -5.18 -19.14
C ALA A 14 -7.98 -6.14 -19.00
N ALA A 15 -9.19 -5.68 -19.37
CA ALA A 15 -10.38 -6.51 -19.32
C ALA A 15 -10.30 -7.71 -20.29
N ILE A 16 -9.84 -7.48 -21.52
CA ILE A 16 -9.64 -8.56 -22.51
C ILE A 16 -8.67 -9.61 -21.98
N MET A 17 -7.52 -9.19 -21.45
CA MET A 17 -6.52 -10.11 -20.91
C MET A 17 -7.03 -10.85 -19.66
N GLY A 18 -7.79 -10.18 -18.79
CA GLY A 18 -8.45 -10.81 -17.65
C GLY A 18 -9.47 -11.88 -18.08
N ILE A 19 -10.28 -11.59 -19.10
CA ILE A 19 -11.24 -12.54 -19.68
C ILE A 19 -10.52 -13.74 -20.29
N ILE A 20 -9.43 -13.52 -21.05
CA ILE A 20 -8.61 -14.60 -21.59
C ILE A 20 -8.06 -15.46 -20.46
N GLY A 21 -7.42 -14.87 -19.45
CA GLY A 21 -6.88 -15.60 -18.30
C GLY A 21 -7.93 -16.42 -17.56
N PHE A 22 -9.17 -15.91 -17.47
CA PHE A 22 -10.28 -16.57 -16.81
C PHE A 22 -10.88 -17.73 -17.64
N LEU A 23 -11.05 -17.56 -18.95
CA LEU A 23 -11.69 -18.56 -19.82
C LEU A 23 -10.71 -19.65 -20.30
N PHE A 24 -9.41 -19.36 -20.34
CA PHE A 24 -8.40 -20.26 -20.89
C PHE A 24 -8.33 -21.64 -20.20
N PRO A 25 -8.43 -21.76 -18.85
CA PRO A 25 -8.49 -23.06 -18.19
C PRO A 25 -9.61 -23.97 -18.72
N SER A 26 -10.81 -23.43 -18.92
CA SER A 26 -11.95 -24.19 -19.47
C SER A 26 -11.73 -24.59 -20.93
N LEU A 27 -11.09 -23.72 -21.73
CA LEU A 27 -10.73 -24.05 -23.11
C LEU A 27 -9.68 -25.17 -23.17
N ARG A 28 -8.72 -25.17 -22.24
CA ARG A 28 -7.66 -26.18 -22.14
C ARG A 28 -8.19 -27.58 -21.83
N GLU A 29 -9.24 -27.69 -21.04
CA GLU A 29 -9.87 -28.97 -20.71
C GLU A 29 -10.51 -29.67 -21.92
N SER A 30 -10.85 -28.91 -22.97
CA SER A 30 -11.40 -29.48 -24.21
C SER A 30 -10.34 -30.11 -25.13
N ILE A 31 -9.04 -29.96 -24.81
CA ILE A 31 -7.95 -30.57 -25.55
C ILE A 31 -7.81 -32.05 -25.17
N THR A 32 -8.00 -32.92 -26.17
CA THR A 32 -8.01 -34.38 -26.01
C THR A 32 -6.61 -34.98 -25.84
N ASP A 33 -5.58 -34.37 -26.42
CA ASP A 33 -4.19 -34.79 -26.23
C ASP A 33 -3.66 -34.35 -24.86
N GLU A 34 -3.36 -35.31 -23.99
CA GLU A 34 -2.85 -35.07 -22.65
C GLU A 34 -1.47 -34.43 -22.65
N THR A 35 -0.65 -34.75 -23.66
CA THR A 35 0.72 -34.24 -23.80
C THR A 35 0.69 -32.75 -24.14
N ALA A 36 -0.14 -32.35 -25.10
CA ALA A 36 -0.38 -30.94 -25.42
C ALA A 36 -1.05 -30.19 -24.27
N ARG A 37 -2.06 -30.79 -23.62
CA ARG A 37 -2.77 -30.19 -22.49
C ARG A 37 -1.82 -29.91 -21.33
N ASN A 38 -0.87 -30.78 -21.04
CA ASN A 38 0.10 -30.61 -19.95
C ASN A 38 1.38 -29.86 -20.37
N GLY A 39 1.41 -29.30 -21.58
CA GLY A 39 2.51 -28.47 -22.03
C GLY A 39 2.70 -27.23 -21.16
N VAL A 40 3.94 -26.97 -20.75
CA VAL A 40 4.33 -25.82 -19.89
C VAL A 40 3.86 -24.49 -20.49
N LEU A 41 3.93 -24.34 -21.82
CA LEU A 41 3.49 -23.13 -22.51
C LEU A 41 1.98 -22.89 -22.36
N LEU A 42 1.17 -23.94 -22.41
CA LEU A 42 -0.27 -23.85 -22.24
C LEU A 42 -0.64 -23.48 -20.80
N GLN A 43 0.10 -24.01 -19.82
CA GLN A 43 -0.07 -23.65 -18.41
C GLN A 43 0.34 -22.20 -18.11
N ALA A 44 1.27 -21.65 -18.89
CA ALA A 44 1.73 -20.28 -18.73
C ALA A 44 0.74 -19.22 -19.26
N VAL A 45 -0.13 -19.56 -20.22
CA VAL A 45 -1.07 -18.59 -20.83
C VAL A 45 -1.94 -17.86 -19.80
N PRO A 46 -2.69 -18.52 -18.89
CA PRO A 46 -3.52 -17.81 -17.93
C PRO A 46 -2.69 -16.96 -16.97
N PHE A 47 -1.51 -17.45 -16.56
CA PHE A 47 -0.59 -16.71 -15.72
C PHE A 47 -0.12 -15.40 -16.40
N VAL A 48 0.35 -15.48 -17.64
CA VAL A 48 0.81 -14.31 -18.40
C VAL A 48 -0.35 -13.34 -18.68
N ALA A 49 -1.53 -13.86 -19.01
CA ALA A 49 -2.71 -13.04 -19.25
C ALA A 49 -3.13 -12.24 -18.00
N PHE A 50 -3.21 -12.88 -16.84
CA PHE A 50 -3.49 -12.18 -15.58
C PHE A 50 -2.39 -11.20 -15.20
N PHE A 51 -1.12 -11.55 -15.42
CA PHE A 51 0.00 -10.65 -15.17
C PHE A 51 -0.09 -9.37 -16.01
N ILE A 52 -0.33 -9.50 -17.33
CA ILE A 52 -0.53 -8.35 -18.22
C ILE A 52 -1.76 -7.54 -17.79
N ALA A 53 -2.87 -8.20 -17.46
CA ALA A 53 -4.08 -7.52 -16.99
C ALA A 53 -3.79 -6.68 -15.74
N PHE A 54 -3.09 -7.23 -14.75
CA PHE A 54 -2.70 -6.52 -13.54
C PHE A 54 -1.77 -5.34 -13.82
N LEU A 55 -0.77 -5.52 -14.70
CA LEU A 55 0.13 -4.43 -15.11
C LEU A 55 -0.63 -3.28 -15.77
N LEU A 56 -1.58 -3.59 -16.67
CA LEU A 56 -2.40 -2.57 -17.34
C LEU A 56 -3.34 -1.85 -16.38
N LEU A 57 -3.94 -2.57 -15.42
CA LEU A 57 -4.74 -1.95 -14.36
C LEU A 57 -3.90 -1.03 -13.48
N TYR A 58 -2.68 -1.46 -13.15
CA TYR A 58 -1.77 -0.66 -12.34
C TYR A 58 -1.30 0.60 -13.10
N ALA A 59 -0.95 0.48 -14.38
CA ALA A 59 -0.67 1.64 -15.23
C ALA A 59 -1.86 2.60 -15.33
N LEU A 60 -3.08 2.07 -15.44
CA LEU A 60 -4.30 2.87 -15.40
C LEU A 60 -4.45 3.61 -14.07
N LEU A 61 -4.21 2.93 -12.94
CA LEU A 61 -4.23 3.55 -11.61
C LEU A 61 -3.25 4.73 -11.53
N ILE A 62 -2.02 4.56 -12.03
CA ILE A 62 -1.01 5.65 -12.09
C ILE A 62 -1.55 6.85 -12.86
N VAL A 63 -2.13 6.63 -14.05
CA VAL A 63 -2.69 7.71 -14.87
C VAL A 63 -3.85 8.42 -14.15
N LEU A 64 -4.72 7.66 -13.48
CA LEU A 64 -5.85 8.22 -12.73
C LEU A 64 -5.39 9.07 -11.55
N VAL A 65 -4.43 8.57 -10.77
CA VAL A 65 -3.85 9.29 -9.63
C VAL A 65 -3.13 10.55 -10.12
N ALA A 66 -2.27 10.44 -11.13
CA ALA A 66 -1.56 11.59 -11.70
C ALA A 66 -2.54 12.66 -12.20
N ARG A 67 -3.60 12.30 -12.95
CA ARG A 67 -4.61 13.29 -13.38
C ARG A 67 -5.35 13.94 -12.22
N THR A 68 -5.60 13.18 -11.16
CA THR A 68 -6.38 13.66 -10.01
C THR A 68 -5.56 14.61 -9.15
N TYR A 69 -4.25 14.38 -9.01
CA TYR A 69 -3.41 15.06 -8.03
C TYR A 69 -2.31 15.96 -8.60
N ASN A 70 -1.99 15.88 -9.89
CA ASN A 70 -0.96 16.73 -10.52
C ASN A 70 -1.26 18.22 -10.32
N GLY A 71 -0.28 18.95 -9.81
CA GLY A 71 -0.37 20.38 -9.50
C GLY A 71 -1.31 20.72 -8.34
N ARG A 72 -1.85 19.73 -7.62
CA ARG A 72 -2.75 19.96 -6.47
C ARG A 72 -2.06 19.78 -5.12
N ILE A 73 -1.09 18.88 -5.03
CA ILE A 73 -0.38 18.54 -3.79
C ILE A 73 0.83 19.46 -3.59
N PRO A 74 0.99 20.10 -2.42
CA PRO A 74 2.16 20.93 -2.12
C PRO A 74 3.42 20.08 -1.86
N ASN A 75 4.61 20.61 -2.15
CA ASN A 75 5.89 19.89 -1.99
C ASN A 75 6.12 19.42 -0.54
N ARG A 76 5.67 20.19 0.45
CA ARG A 76 5.80 19.85 1.88
C ARG A 76 5.01 18.60 2.31
N ALA A 77 4.04 18.18 1.50
CA ALA A 77 3.30 16.92 1.71
C ALA A 77 3.84 15.83 0.78
N HIS A 78 4.16 16.18 -0.47
CA HIS A 78 4.69 15.25 -1.45
C HIS A 78 6.05 14.64 -1.04
N ASN A 79 7.01 15.47 -0.65
CA ASN A 79 8.39 15.03 -0.41
C ASN A 79 8.53 14.09 0.80
N PRO A 80 7.91 14.36 1.97
CA PRO A 80 7.98 13.43 3.09
C PRO A 80 7.38 12.05 2.76
N ILE A 81 6.28 12.00 2.02
CA ILE A 81 5.69 10.73 1.55
C ILE A 81 6.69 9.97 0.67
N LEU A 82 7.32 10.66 -0.29
CA LEU A 82 8.35 10.07 -1.13
C LEU A 82 9.54 9.54 -0.31
N SER A 83 10.01 10.30 0.67
CA SER A 83 11.10 9.88 1.57
C SER A 83 10.74 8.65 2.39
N VAL A 84 9.50 8.55 2.90
CA VAL A 84 9.02 7.38 3.64
C VAL A 84 8.97 6.14 2.74
N LEU A 85 8.52 6.29 1.49
CA LEU A 85 8.53 5.20 0.51
C LEU A 85 9.94 4.74 0.18
N ILE A 86 10.88 5.67 -0.02
CA ILE A 86 12.30 5.34 -0.24
C ILE A 86 12.89 4.64 0.98
N ALA A 87 12.63 5.15 2.20
CA ALA A 87 13.08 4.51 3.43
C ALA A 87 12.51 3.09 3.57
N GLY A 88 11.26 2.88 3.17
CA GLY A 88 10.61 1.56 3.15
C GLY A 88 11.26 0.60 2.15
N ILE A 89 11.63 1.09 0.96
CA ILE A 89 12.40 0.32 -0.02
C ILE A 89 13.76 -0.09 0.58
N LEU A 90 14.52 0.86 1.12
CA LEU A 90 15.84 0.59 1.69
C LEU A 90 15.76 -0.38 2.87
N LEU A 91 14.82 -0.17 3.79
CA LEU A 91 14.58 -1.08 4.92
C LEU A 91 14.14 -2.46 4.43
N GLY A 92 13.24 -2.54 3.47
CA GLY A 92 12.77 -3.80 2.88
C GLY A 92 13.91 -4.60 2.23
N VAL A 93 14.82 -3.92 1.52
CA VAL A 93 16.05 -4.54 0.99
C VAL A 93 16.93 -5.07 2.13
N VAL A 94 17.22 -4.25 3.15
CA VAL A 94 18.05 -4.67 4.29
C VAL A 94 17.48 -5.91 4.98
N LEU A 95 16.16 -5.95 5.15
CA LEU A 95 15.45 -7.08 5.76
C LEU A 95 15.46 -8.35 4.90
N LEU A 96 15.34 -8.20 3.58
CA LEU A 96 15.35 -9.32 2.64
C LEU A 96 16.74 -9.99 2.58
N PHE A 97 17.80 -9.22 2.80
CA PHE A 97 19.18 -9.70 2.83
C PHE A 97 19.68 -10.07 4.25
N GLN A 98 18.80 -10.28 5.24
CA GLN A 98 19.18 -10.86 6.53
C GLN A 98 19.16 -12.40 6.46
N PRO A 99 20.31 -13.10 6.43
CA PRO A 99 20.36 -14.55 6.19
C PRO A 99 19.79 -15.40 7.32
N LEU A 100 19.63 -14.85 8.53
CA LEU A 100 19.29 -15.60 9.74
C LEU A 100 17.90 -15.30 10.33
N HIS A 101 17.09 -14.43 9.71
CA HIS A 101 15.79 -14.01 10.27
C HIS A 101 14.66 -14.19 9.25
N ILE A 102 13.94 -15.32 9.34
CA ILE A 102 12.79 -15.65 8.46
C ILE A 102 11.69 -14.59 8.55
N VAL A 103 11.45 -14.03 9.75
CA VAL A 103 10.47 -12.94 9.96
C VAL A 103 10.83 -11.71 9.12
N GLY A 104 12.11 -11.32 9.14
CA GLY A 104 12.63 -10.21 8.33
C GLY A 104 12.46 -10.47 6.83
N TYR A 105 12.70 -11.69 6.37
CA TYR A 105 12.47 -12.07 4.97
C TYR A 105 10.98 -11.96 4.58
N ARG A 106 10.07 -12.58 5.35
CA ARG A 106 8.63 -12.62 5.06
C ARG A 106 8.05 -11.22 4.93
N TYR A 107 8.31 -10.38 5.92
CA TYR A 107 7.72 -9.04 5.95
C TYR A 107 8.56 -7.99 5.21
N GLY A 108 9.88 -8.17 5.11
CA GLY A 108 10.76 -7.33 4.32
C GLY A 108 10.42 -7.36 2.84
N PHE A 109 10.07 -8.54 2.31
CA PHE A 109 9.54 -8.65 0.94
C PHE A 109 8.24 -7.85 0.75
N LEU A 110 7.28 -7.97 1.67
CA LEU A 110 6.02 -7.22 1.59
C LEU A 110 6.24 -5.71 1.71
N LEU A 111 7.09 -5.27 2.65
CA LEU A 111 7.46 -3.87 2.81
C LEU A 111 8.10 -3.32 1.53
N LEU A 112 9.05 -4.06 0.96
CA LEU A 112 9.73 -3.69 -0.28
C LEU A 112 8.74 -3.58 -1.44
N LEU A 113 7.87 -4.58 -1.61
CA LEU A 113 6.87 -4.62 -2.69
C LEU A 113 5.90 -3.44 -2.59
N VAL A 114 5.30 -3.23 -1.42
CA VAL A 114 4.35 -2.14 -1.18
C VAL A 114 5.02 -0.78 -1.32
N SER A 115 6.23 -0.61 -0.79
CA SER A 115 6.97 0.65 -0.90
C SER A 115 7.39 0.93 -2.35
N THR A 116 7.75 -0.10 -3.11
CA THR A 116 8.11 0.04 -4.53
C THR A 116 6.90 0.44 -5.38
N PHE A 117 5.76 -0.24 -5.21
CA PHE A 117 4.53 0.19 -5.89
C PHE A 117 4.10 1.59 -5.44
N GLY A 118 4.09 1.85 -4.13
CA GLY A 118 3.81 3.19 -3.62
C GLY A 118 4.73 4.26 -4.22
N PHE A 119 6.03 3.98 -4.34
CA PHE A 119 7.01 4.88 -4.96
C PHE A 119 6.74 5.09 -6.45
N ILE A 120 6.52 4.02 -7.23
CA ILE A 120 6.19 4.13 -8.66
C ILE A 120 4.93 4.96 -8.82
N LEU A 121 3.87 4.69 -8.04
CA LEU A 121 2.62 5.44 -8.12
C LEU A 121 2.81 6.92 -7.74
N TRP A 122 3.46 7.19 -6.61
CA TRP A 122 3.59 8.53 -6.06
C TRP A 122 4.57 9.41 -6.84
N SER A 123 5.66 8.83 -7.37
CA SER A 123 6.65 9.56 -8.18
C SER A 123 6.09 10.12 -9.50
N HIS A 124 4.94 9.61 -9.97
CA HIS A 124 4.23 10.15 -11.13
C HIS A 124 3.31 11.34 -10.79
N VAL A 125 3.13 11.64 -9.51
CA VAL A 125 2.39 12.82 -9.07
C VAL A 125 3.31 14.02 -9.10
N VAL A 126 3.02 14.98 -9.97
CA VAL A 126 3.79 16.23 -10.05
C VAL A 126 3.27 17.19 -8.98
N PRO A 127 4.09 17.60 -7.99
CA PRO A 127 3.66 18.53 -6.96
C PRO A 127 3.44 19.94 -7.54
N LYS A 128 2.86 20.83 -6.72
CA LYS A 128 2.77 22.26 -7.01
C LYS A 128 4.17 22.85 -7.22
N SER A 129 4.25 23.88 -8.05
CA SER A 129 5.51 24.58 -8.26
C SER A 129 5.98 25.24 -6.97
N ALA A 130 7.30 25.29 -6.75
CA ALA A 130 7.89 25.89 -5.56
C ALA A 130 7.41 27.34 -5.33
N ARG A 131 7.16 28.10 -6.41
CA ARG A 131 6.64 29.47 -6.34
C ARG A 131 5.25 29.56 -5.73
N LEU A 132 4.37 28.59 -6.01
CA LEU A 132 3.03 28.54 -5.42
C LEU A 132 3.08 28.08 -3.96
N ASP A 133 4.05 27.24 -3.62
CA ASP A 133 4.23 26.73 -2.26
C ASP A 133 4.74 27.79 -1.28
N MET A 134 5.50 28.79 -1.74
CA MET A 134 5.99 29.90 -0.91
C MET A 134 4.85 30.68 -0.22
N ASN A 135 3.67 30.70 -0.83
CA ASN A 135 2.51 31.43 -0.31
C ASN A 135 1.58 30.57 0.54
N LEU A 136 1.96 29.33 0.87
CA LEU A 136 1.14 28.46 1.70
C LEU A 136 1.19 28.90 3.17
N PRO A 137 0.05 28.89 3.87
CA PRO A 137 0.03 29.18 5.31
C PRO A 137 0.86 28.14 6.07
N LYS A 138 1.49 28.55 7.16
CA LYS A 138 2.19 27.63 8.07
C LYS A 138 1.20 26.58 8.59
N ILE A 139 1.70 25.36 8.80
CA ILE A 139 0.88 24.26 9.31
C ILE A 139 0.50 24.59 10.76
N ALA A 140 -0.80 24.61 11.05
CA ALA A 140 -1.32 24.86 12.39
C ALA A 140 -1.13 23.62 13.28
N VAL A 141 -1.00 23.84 14.59
CA VAL A 141 -0.90 22.75 15.59
C VAL A 141 -2.06 21.76 15.46
N LEU A 142 -3.28 22.26 15.23
CA LEU A 142 -4.46 21.42 15.05
C LEU A 142 -4.33 20.45 13.87
N GLN A 143 -3.64 20.83 12.80
CA GLN A 143 -3.40 19.94 11.66
C GLN A 143 -2.42 18.82 12.02
N HIS A 144 -1.39 19.13 12.80
CA HIS A 144 -0.47 18.11 13.31
C HIS A 144 -1.20 17.13 14.23
N VAL A 145 -2.05 17.63 15.13
CA VAL A 145 -2.88 16.80 16.01
C VAL A 145 -3.83 15.90 15.21
N ALA A 146 -4.54 16.47 14.23
CA ALA A 146 -5.43 15.68 13.36
C ALA A 146 -4.68 14.57 12.60
N GLY A 147 -3.51 14.91 12.05
CA GLY A 147 -2.64 13.93 11.41
C GLY A 147 -2.18 12.84 12.39
N LEU A 148 -1.78 13.20 13.61
CA LEU A 148 -1.30 12.26 14.62
C LEU A 148 -2.41 11.30 15.06
N ILE A 149 -3.61 11.81 15.29
CA ILE A 149 -4.78 10.98 15.64
C ILE A 149 -5.07 9.98 14.52
N ALA A 150 -5.11 10.43 13.27
CA ALA A 150 -5.38 9.56 12.14
C ALA A 150 -4.26 8.51 11.93
N GLY A 151 -3.00 8.92 12.03
CA GLY A 151 -1.86 8.01 11.95
C GLY A 151 -1.88 6.96 13.06
N ALA A 152 -2.13 7.37 14.30
CA ALA A 152 -2.24 6.46 15.44
C ALA A 152 -3.42 5.49 15.31
N ALA A 153 -4.58 5.96 14.84
CA ALA A 153 -5.74 5.11 14.59
C ALA A 153 -5.42 4.04 13.54
N ILE A 154 -4.77 4.41 12.43
CA ILE A 154 -4.35 3.45 11.40
C ILE A 154 -3.31 2.47 11.93
N LEU A 155 -2.33 2.93 12.70
CA LEU A 155 -1.34 2.05 13.32
C LEU A 155 -2.01 1.00 14.21
N ILE A 156 -2.94 1.42 15.08
CA ILE A 156 -3.65 0.52 15.99
C ILE A 156 -4.47 -0.50 15.20
N VAL A 157 -5.26 -0.05 14.22
CA VAL A 157 -6.13 -0.93 13.43
C VAL A 157 -5.31 -1.95 12.62
N LEU A 158 -4.27 -1.50 11.92
CA LEU A 158 -3.43 -2.38 11.12
C LEU A 158 -2.62 -3.34 11.99
N THR A 159 -2.05 -2.88 13.10
CA THR A 159 -1.27 -3.74 14.01
C THR A 159 -2.16 -4.78 14.69
N THR A 160 -3.33 -4.40 15.22
CA THR A 160 -4.22 -5.37 15.87
C THR A 160 -4.76 -6.39 14.87
N SER A 161 -5.12 -5.96 13.66
CA SER A 161 -5.50 -6.86 12.56
C SER A 161 -4.35 -7.81 12.19
N ALA A 162 -3.14 -7.29 12.03
CA ALA A 162 -1.97 -8.10 11.70
C ALA A 162 -1.62 -9.10 12.81
N ILE A 163 -1.67 -8.69 14.08
CA ILE A 163 -1.47 -9.58 15.22
C ILE A 163 -2.52 -10.69 15.17
N SER A 164 -3.80 -10.35 15.07
CA SER A 164 -4.88 -11.34 15.00
C SER A 164 -4.74 -12.32 13.84
N ALA A 165 -4.25 -11.85 12.69
CA ALA A 165 -4.08 -12.69 11.50
C ALA A 165 -2.83 -13.57 11.55
N ASN A 166 -1.84 -13.24 12.39
CA ASN A 166 -0.57 -13.96 12.49
C ASN A 166 -0.40 -14.71 13.83
N THR A 167 -1.39 -14.64 14.74
CA THR A 167 -1.35 -15.38 16.00
C THR A 167 -1.07 -16.87 15.73
N PRO A 168 -0.05 -17.45 16.38
CA PRO A 168 0.31 -18.84 16.17
C PRO A 168 -0.85 -19.76 16.57
N VAL A 169 -1.24 -20.66 15.66
CA VAL A 169 -2.28 -21.66 15.88
C VAL A 169 -1.69 -23.06 15.74
N GLU A 170 -2.28 -24.03 16.44
CA GLU A 170 -1.94 -25.45 16.27
C GLU A 170 -2.05 -25.85 14.79
N PRO A 171 -1.08 -26.60 14.23
CA PRO A 171 0.05 -27.29 14.87
C PRO A 171 1.37 -26.48 15.00
N TYR A 172 1.32 -25.15 15.12
CA TYR A 172 2.47 -24.27 15.39
C TYR A 172 3.64 -24.42 14.41
N GLY A 173 3.32 -24.57 13.11
CA GLY A 173 4.32 -24.77 12.06
C GLY A 173 4.86 -26.20 11.94
N VAL A 174 4.42 -27.13 12.81
CA VAL A 174 4.72 -28.56 12.70
C VAL A 174 3.70 -29.25 11.79
N ARG A 175 4.08 -30.35 11.12
CA ARG A 175 3.11 -31.14 10.34
C ARG A 175 2.11 -31.80 11.29
N GLN A 176 0.81 -31.77 10.97
CA GLN A 176 -0.24 -32.36 11.81
C GLN A 176 0.07 -33.81 12.25
N ARG A 177 0.52 -34.66 11.33
CA ARG A 177 0.92 -36.05 11.63
C ARG A 177 2.00 -36.16 12.71
N VAL A 178 2.91 -35.19 12.78
CA VAL A 178 3.99 -35.16 13.77
C VAL A 178 3.45 -34.57 15.08
N TRP A 179 2.63 -33.52 15.00
CA TRP A 179 1.93 -32.94 16.15
C TRP A 179 1.10 -33.97 16.92
N ASP A 180 0.35 -34.80 16.20
CA ASP A 180 -0.52 -35.83 16.79
C ASP A 180 0.27 -36.94 17.53
N ARG A 181 1.57 -37.08 17.24
CA ARG A 181 2.45 -38.07 17.88
C ARG A 181 3.16 -37.55 19.12
N TYR A 182 3.16 -36.23 19.34
CA TYR A 182 3.78 -35.65 20.53
C TYR A 182 2.91 -35.85 21.76
N ASP A 183 3.58 -36.06 22.89
CA ASP A 183 2.96 -36.03 24.20
C ASP A 183 2.56 -34.59 24.58
N ASP A 184 1.71 -34.47 25.59
CA ASP A 184 1.18 -33.16 26.00
C ASP A 184 2.28 -32.23 26.49
N ALA A 185 3.35 -32.78 27.09
CA ALA A 185 4.52 -32.03 27.52
C ALA A 185 5.25 -31.37 26.34
N ARG A 186 5.54 -32.13 25.26
CA ARG A 186 6.19 -31.58 24.08
C ARG A 186 5.29 -30.60 23.32
N LYS A 187 3.98 -30.85 23.27
CA LYS A 187 3.01 -29.90 22.69
C LYS A 187 2.98 -28.57 23.46
N ALA A 188 3.03 -28.61 24.79
CA ALA A 188 3.13 -27.42 25.61
C ALA A 188 4.41 -26.63 25.31
N GLU A 189 5.57 -27.30 25.27
CA GLU A 189 6.85 -26.66 24.95
C GLU A 189 6.85 -25.95 23.59
N ILE A 190 6.33 -26.61 22.54
CA ILE A 190 6.27 -26.03 21.19
C ILE A 190 5.34 -24.82 21.14
N ARG A 191 4.18 -24.90 21.80
CA ARG A 191 3.23 -23.78 21.92
C ARG A 191 3.86 -22.60 22.64
N ASP A 192 4.56 -22.84 23.74
CA ASP A 192 5.20 -21.80 24.54
C ASP A 192 6.33 -21.12 23.75
N LEU A 193 7.14 -21.91 23.03
CA LEU A 193 8.17 -21.39 22.13
C LEU A 193 7.56 -20.53 21.01
N ALA A 194 6.55 -21.03 20.31
CA ALA A 194 5.89 -20.30 19.22
C ALA A 194 5.23 -19.00 19.72
N THR A 195 4.62 -19.03 20.90
CA THR A 195 4.00 -17.85 21.52
C THR A 195 5.06 -16.84 21.96
N SER A 196 6.18 -17.31 22.53
CA SER A 196 7.32 -16.48 22.90
C SER A 196 7.93 -15.79 21.67
N ASP A 197 8.21 -16.54 20.61
CA ASP A 197 8.76 -16.00 19.36
C ASP A 197 7.81 -14.98 18.73
N PHE A 198 6.51 -15.29 18.70
CA PHE A 198 5.50 -14.36 18.20
C PHE A 198 5.51 -13.04 18.99
N ASN A 199 5.47 -13.11 20.32
CA ASN A 199 5.39 -11.92 21.17
C ASN A 199 6.68 -11.09 21.15
N ASN A 200 7.84 -11.76 21.15
CA ASN A 200 9.14 -11.09 21.31
C ASN A 200 9.77 -10.68 19.98
N VAL A 201 9.41 -11.34 18.88
CA VAL A 201 10.01 -11.10 17.54
C VAL A 201 8.97 -10.57 16.57
N GLU A 202 7.85 -11.25 16.38
CA GLU A 202 6.89 -10.88 15.34
C GLU A 202 6.09 -9.61 15.68
N ILE A 203 5.57 -9.47 16.92
CA ILE A 203 4.77 -8.28 17.30
C ILE A 203 5.55 -6.96 17.14
N PRO A 204 6.78 -6.80 17.68
CA PRO A 204 7.56 -5.58 17.48
C PRO A 204 7.80 -5.28 16.00
N PHE A 205 8.03 -6.34 15.21
CA PHE A 205 8.23 -6.22 13.78
C PHE A 205 6.95 -5.72 13.07
N LEU A 206 5.78 -6.29 13.40
CA LEU A 206 4.50 -5.86 12.86
C LEU A 206 4.18 -4.40 13.19
N ILE A 207 4.51 -3.96 14.42
CA ILE A 207 4.37 -2.55 14.81
C ILE A 207 5.25 -1.66 13.92
N LEU A 208 6.53 -2.02 13.75
CA LEU A 208 7.47 -1.27 12.91
C LEU A 208 6.99 -1.23 11.44
N LEU A 209 6.51 -2.36 10.92
CA LEU A 209 6.00 -2.47 9.56
C LEU A 209 4.78 -1.56 9.35
N ASN A 210 3.82 -1.57 10.28
CA ASN A 210 2.61 -0.77 10.20
C ASN A 210 2.82 0.72 10.49
N LEU A 211 4.00 1.11 10.99
CA LEU A 211 4.38 2.51 11.13
C LEU A 211 4.46 3.22 9.77
N PHE A 212 4.87 2.52 8.71
CA PHE A 212 4.95 3.09 7.36
C PHE A 212 3.61 3.62 6.84
N PRO A 213 2.55 2.79 6.71
CA PRO A 213 1.24 3.29 6.28
C PRO A 213 0.67 4.32 7.25
N ALA A 214 0.92 4.20 8.56
CA ALA A 214 0.49 5.19 9.55
C ALA A 214 1.13 6.58 9.31
N VAL A 215 2.43 6.64 9.01
CA VAL A 215 3.14 7.88 8.69
C VAL A 215 2.63 8.49 7.39
N LEU A 216 2.32 7.67 6.37
CA LEU A 216 1.70 8.16 5.13
C LEU A 216 0.35 8.83 5.40
N ILE A 217 -0.48 8.23 6.25
CA ILE A 217 -1.79 8.78 6.64
C ILE A 217 -1.62 10.06 7.46
N TYR A 218 -0.64 10.10 8.37
CA TYR A 218 -0.31 11.32 9.10
C TYR A 218 -0.07 12.50 8.16
N PHE A 219 0.78 12.33 7.14
CA PHE A 219 1.07 13.41 6.19
C PHE A 219 -0.15 13.78 5.33
N ALA A 220 -0.93 12.80 4.90
CA ALA A 220 -2.13 13.03 4.10
C ALA A 220 -3.20 13.82 4.87
N VAL A 221 -3.54 13.40 6.09
CA VAL A 221 -4.58 14.02 6.92
C VAL A 221 -4.14 15.39 7.45
N ARG A 222 -2.86 15.54 7.82
CA ARG A 222 -2.30 16.84 8.22
C ARG A 222 -2.46 17.88 7.12
N GLU A 223 -2.21 17.52 5.87
CA GLU A 223 -2.39 18.46 4.76
C GLU A 223 -3.87 18.70 4.44
N ALA A 224 -4.69 17.64 4.43
CA ALA A 224 -6.12 17.74 4.12
C ALA A 224 -6.90 18.58 5.16
N SER A 225 -6.56 18.47 6.44
CA SER A 225 -7.21 19.24 7.52
C SER A 225 -7.00 20.75 7.40
N GLY A 226 -5.95 21.21 6.71
CA GLY A 226 -5.72 22.63 6.44
C GLY A 226 -6.74 23.27 5.51
N ALA A 227 -7.45 22.47 4.71
CA ALA A 227 -8.55 22.96 3.89
C ALA A 227 -9.80 23.28 4.72
N PHE A 228 -9.97 22.64 5.88
CA PHE A 228 -11.15 22.76 6.73
C PHE A 228 -10.98 23.79 7.85
N VAL A 229 -9.76 23.95 8.36
CA VAL A 229 -9.41 25.02 9.33
C VAL A 229 -9.22 26.31 8.52
N GLY A 230 -10.34 26.84 8.02
CA GLY A 230 -10.37 28.01 7.17
C GLY A 230 -9.61 29.19 7.77
N ASN A 231 -8.90 29.90 6.91
CA ASN A 231 -8.25 31.17 7.21
C ASN A 231 -9.27 32.13 7.86
N PRO A 232 -9.16 32.45 9.16
CA PRO A 232 -10.13 33.32 9.84
C PRO A 232 -10.24 34.71 9.19
N GLY A 233 -9.23 35.12 8.41
CA GLY A 233 -9.19 36.40 7.71
C GLY A 233 -10.08 36.52 6.46
N ARG A 234 -10.73 35.44 5.98
CA ARG A 234 -11.54 35.50 4.74
C ARG A 234 -13.02 35.86 4.95
N ILE A 235 -13.45 36.04 6.20
CA ILE A 235 -14.85 36.42 6.52
C ILE A 235 -15.02 37.96 6.65
N GLY A 236 -13.91 38.74 6.65
CA GLY A 236 -13.97 40.20 6.90
C GLY A 236 -13.82 41.15 5.71
N GLY A 237 -13.54 40.68 4.49
CA GLY A 237 -13.08 41.54 3.38
C GLY A 237 -14.15 42.03 2.38
N GLY A 238 -15.44 41.86 2.68
CA GLY A 238 -16.51 41.96 1.67
C GLY A 238 -17.38 43.23 1.65
N MET A 239 -17.16 44.26 2.48
CA MET A 239 -18.17 45.33 2.65
C MET A 239 -17.68 46.79 2.55
N THR A 240 -16.47 47.09 2.07
CA THR A 240 -15.96 48.48 2.02
C THR A 240 -15.51 48.93 0.63
N SER A 241 -16.37 48.86 -0.40
CA SER A 241 -16.09 49.56 -1.67
C SER A 241 -17.32 50.17 -2.37
N ALA A 242 -18.43 50.40 -1.65
CA ALA A 242 -19.68 50.91 -2.25
C ALA A 242 -20.05 52.34 -1.81
N ARG A 243 -19.10 53.18 -1.37
CA ARG A 243 -19.41 54.54 -0.86
C ARG A 243 -18.59 55.70 -1.41
N GLU A 244 -17.87 55.53 -2.52
CA GLU A 244 -17.20 56.66 -3.20
C GLU A 244 -17.66 56.76 -4.66
N SER A 245 -18.92 57.15 -4.85
CA SER A 245 -19.41 57.76 -6.09
C SER A 245 -20.79 58.37 -5.83
N ALA A 246 -20.81 59.51 -5.14
CA ALA A 246 -21.93 60.45 -5.11
C ALA A 246 -21.37 61.86 -4.93
#